data_AF-N1PA27-F1
#
_entry.id   AF-N1PA27-F1
#
_cell.length_a   1.000
_cell.length_b   1.000
_cell.length_c   1.000
_cell.angle_alpha   90.00
_cell.angle_beta   90.00
_cell.angle_gamma   90.00
#
_symmetry.space_group_name_H-M   'P 1'
#
loop_
_entity.id
_entity.type
_entity.pdbx_description
1 polymer ?
#
loop_
_entity_poly.entity_id
_entity_poly.type
_entity_poly.pdbx_seq_one_letter_code
_entity_poly.pdbx_strand_id
1 'polypeptide(L)'
;MGSNTSKVGAGAEKQQVYTPLTQIDFSQSLVSQLDSSKESDYVTKQNAEKFIEKKVSQRLSNLEVETLKKFEDTLNNSLLSDDDKDAVDGISSSSLNNQIESLNKKLTLFDQLELQKLEKYGGAKGKSDKKTDNGSISIKAKLTECLLANKGKPLNCYEEMEEFKKLVMG
;
A
#
# COMPACT_ATOMS: atom_id res chain seq x y z
N MET A 1 37.47 -96.48 23.23
CA MET A 1 37.15 -96.64 21.79
C MET A 1 35.85 -95.87 21.54
N GLY A 2 35.69 -94.90 20.67
CA GLY A 2 36.58 -94.16 19.78
C GLY A 2 35.86 -92.85 19.40
N SER A 3 36.63 -91.85 19.01
CA SER A 3 36.12 -90.56 18.52
C SER A 3 35.26 -90.72 17.27
N ASN A 4 34.21 -89.92 17.14
CA ASN A 4 33.75 -89.45 15.84
C ASN A 4 33.73 -87.92 15.84
N THR A 5 34.52 -87.39 14.93
CA THR A 5 34.88 -86.00 14.70
C THR A 5 33.77 -85.22 14.02
N SER A 6 33.62 -83.96 14.42
CA SER A 6 32.88 -82.92 13.71
C SER A 6 33.27 -82.84 12.23
N LYS A 7 32.28 -82.69 11.33
CA LYS A 7 32.46 -82.06 10.02
C LYS A 7 31.58 -80.80 9.99
N VAL A 8 32.27 -79.67 9.82
CA VAL A 8 31.73 -78.30 9.78
C VAL A 8 30.87 -78.11 8.53
N GLY A 9 29.65 -77.61 8.71
CA GLY A 9 28.88 -76.92 7.68
C GLY A 9 28.90 -75.43 7.97
N ALA A 10 29.66 -74.67 7.19
CA ALA A 10 29.62 -73.23 7.14
C ALA A 10 28.27 -72.75 6.57
N GLY A 11 27.74 -71.65 7.11
CA GLY A 11 26.60 -70.93 6.51
C GLY A 11 25.27 -71.12 7.22
N ALA A 12 25.14 -70.58 8.43
CA ALA A 12 23.84 -70.24 8.99
C ALA A 12 24.05 -69.01 9.89
N GLU A 13 23.90 -67.83 9.32
CA GLU A 13 23.72 -66.61 10.09
C GLU A 13 22.59 -66.89 11.10
N LYS A 14 22.93 -66.82 12.39
CA LYS A 14 21.97 -67.06 13.47
C LYS A 14 20.92 -65.96 13.40
N GLN A 15 19.82 -66.22 12.72
CA GLN A 15 18.69 -65.31 12.63
C GLN A 15 18.10 -65.15 14.03
N GLN A 16 18.46 -64.05 14.70
CA GLN A 16 17.94 -63.68 16.01
C GLN A 16 16.49 -63.24 15.84
N VAL A 17 15.55 -64.14 16.11
CA VAL A 17 14.13 -63.80 16.14
C VAL A 17 13.81 -63.20 17.51
N TYR A 18 13.71 -61.88 17.58
CA TYR A 18 13.27 -61.18 18.78
C TYR A 18 11.76 -61.27 18.90
N THR A 19 11.26 -62.09 19.83
CA THR A 19 9.85 -62.09 20.22
C THR A 19 9.61 -60.99 21.25
N PRO A 20 8.57 -60.15 21.11
CA PRO A 20 8.28 -59.10 22.07
C PRO A 20 7.97 -59.69 23.46
N LEU A 21 8.47 -59.04 24.51
CA LEU A 21 8.33 -59.47 25.91
C LEU A 21 6.88 -59.41 26.44
N THR A 22 5.97 -58.74 25.72
CA THR A 22 4.56 -58.60 26.10
C THR A 22 3.66 -59.09 24.98
N GLN A 23 2.66 -59.89 25.32
CA GLN A 23 1.59 -60.26 24.40
C GLN A 23 0.80 -59.00 24.04
N ILE A 24 0.82 -58.64 22.75
CA ILE A 24 0.06 -57.53 22.23
C ILE A 24 -1.34 -58.09 21.94
N ASP A 25 -2.24 -58.04 22.93
CA ASP A 25 -3.63 -58.39 22.71
C ASP A 25 -4.32 -57.25 21.96
N PHE A 26 -4.47 -57.42 20.65
CA PHE A 26 -5.30 -56.54 19.86
C PHE A 26 -6.77 -56.83 20.17
N SER A 27 -7.58 -55.78 20.35
CA SER A 27 -9.01 -55.98 20.53
C SER A 27 -9.58 -56.65 19.27
N GLN A 28 -10.49 -57.59 19.45
CA GLN A 28 -11.19 -58.25 18.33
C GLN A 28 -11.88 -57.24 17.41
N SER A 29 -12.28 -56.08 17.94
CA SER A 29 -12.80 -54.96 17.16
C SER A 29 -11.77 -54.33 16.22
N LEU A 30 -10.52 -54.18 16.68
CA LEU A 30 -9.42 -53.62 15.87
C LEU A 30 -9.00 -54.61 14.79
N VAL A 31 -8.92 -55.90 15.13
CA VAL A 31 -8.63 -56.96 14.15
C VAL A 31 -9.74 -57.01 13.10
N SER A 32 -11.02 -56.93 13.51
CA SER A 32 -12.15 -56.86 12.57
C SER A 32 -12.13 -55.59 11.70
N GLN A 33 -11.68 -54.45 12.24
CA GLN A 33 -11.51 -53.21 11.47
C GLN A 33 -10.36 -53.29 10.48
N LEU A 34 -9.24 -53.91 10.86
CA LEU A 34 -8.09 -54.13 9.97
C LEU A 34 -8.43 -55.13 8.87
N ASP A 35 -9.17 -56.19 9.19
CA ASP A 35 -9.57 -57.24 8.23
C ASP A 35 -10.70 -56.76 7.28
N SER A 36 -11.56 -55.84 7.76
CA SER A 36 -12.55 -55.16 6.90
C SER A 36 -11.96 -53.97 6.13
N SER A 37 -10.86 -53.38 6.60
CA SER A 37 -10.13 -52.30 5.94
C SER A 37 -9.29 -52.85 4.79
N LYS A 38 -9.94 -53.08 3.64
CA LYS A 38 -9.27 -53.23 2.34
C LYS A 38 -8.78 -51.90 1.74
N GLU A 39 -8.81 -50.83 2.53
CA GLU A 39 -8.38 -49.50 2.12
C GLU A 39 -6.86 -49.54 1.91
N SER A 40 -6.44 -49.72 0.66
CA SER A 40 -5.05 -49.50 0.24
C SER A 40 -4.66 -48.04 0.50
N ASP A 41 -3.36 -47.77 0.68
CA ASP A 41 -2.80 -46.41 0.74
C ASP A 41 -3.36 -45.48 -0.35
N TYR A 42 -3.69 -46.03 -1.53
CA TYR A 42 -4.36 -45.31 -2.61
C TYR A 42 -5.74 -44.77 -2.22
N VAL A 43 -6.59 -45.58 -1.59
CA VAL A 43 -7.95 -45.19 -1.20
C VAL A 43 -7.92 -44.21 -0.03
N THR A 44 -7.00 -44.41 0.92
CA THR A 44 -6.75 -43.43 2.00
C THR A 44 -6.33 -42.07 1.45
N LYS A 45 -5.42 -42.06 0.47
CA LYS A 45 -5.01 -40.82 -0.22
C LYS A 45 -6.17 -40.15 -0.94
N GLN A 46 -6.98 -40.91 -1.69
CA GLN A 46 -8.13 -40.37 -2.41
C GLN A 46 -9.18 -39.77 -1.46
N ASN A 47 -9.45 -40.43 -0.34
CA ASN A 47 -10.37 -39.95 0.69
C ASN A 47 -9.84 -38.68 1.37
N ALA A 48 -8.53 -38.60 1.62
CA ALA A 48 -7.90 -37.39 2.15
C ALA A 48 -7.99 -36.21 1.17
N GLU A 49 -7.73 -36.44 -0.12
CA GLU A 49 -7.86 -35.42 -1.18
C GLU A 49 -9.30 -34.91 -1.27
N LYS A 50 -10.29 -35.82 -1.30
CA LYS A 50 -11.70 -35.47 -1.33
C LYS A 50 -12.15 -34.68 -0.10
N PHE A 51 -11.60 -35.00 1.08
CA PHE A 51 -11.87 -34.26 2.31
C PHE A 51 -11.31 -32.84 2.25
N ILE A 52 -10.10 -32.67 1.72
CA ILE A 52 -9.49 -31.35 1.51
C ILE A 52 -10.31 -30.55 0.50
N GLU A 53 -10.68 -31.14 -0.64
CA GLU A 53 -11.52 -30.51 -1.65
C GLU A 53 -12.85 -30.02 -1.06
N LYS A 54 -13.52 -30.86 -0.27
CA LYS A 54 -14.77 -30.50 0.42
C LYS A 54 -14.58 -29.33 1.39
N LYS A 55 -13.48 -29.29 2.14
CA LYS A 55 -13.18 -28.17 3.04
C LYS A 55 -12.92 -26.88 2.28
N VAL A 56 -12.17 -26.96 1.18
CA VAL A 56 -11.88 -25.80 0.33
C VAL A 56 -13.16 -25.28 -0.30
N SER A 57 -14.01 -26.14 -0.87
CA SER A 57 -15.28 -25.73 -1.47
C SER A 57 -16.23 -25.12 -0.44
N GLN A 58 -16.32 -25.70 0.77
CA GLN A 58 -17.09 -25.11 1.87
C GLN A 58 -16.54 -23.74 2.28
N ARG A 59 -15.20 -23.58 2.36
CA ARG A 59 -14.60 -22.30 2.71
C ARG A 59 -14.85 -21.25 1.63
N LEU A 60 -14.76 -21.62 0.35
CA LEU A 60 -15.07 -20.74 -0.78
C LEU A 60 -16.53 -20.30 -0.76
N SER A 61 -17.48 -21.22 -0.56
CA SER A 61 -18.91 -20.90 -0.45
C SER A 61 -19.19 -19.94 0.72
N ASN A 62 -18.55 -20.15 1.89
CA ASN A 62 -18.66 -19.22 3.00
C ASN A 62 -18.10 -17.82 2.66
N LEU A 63 -16.99 -17.78 1.91
CA LEU A 63 -16.35 -16.54 1.45
C LEU A 63 -17.24 -15.80 0.43
N GLU A 64 -17.92 -16.53 -0.45
CA GLU A 64 -18.92 -15.98 -1.38
C GLU A 64 -20.07 -15.31 -0.62
N VAL A 65 -20.64 -15.99 0.39
CA VAL A 65 -21.71 -15.40 1.22
C VAL A 65 -21.21 -14.18 1.98
N GLU A 66 -20.01 -14.24 2.57
CA GLU A 66 -19.41 -13.12 3.30
C GLU A 66 -19.10 -11.93 2.39
N THR A 67 -18.63 -12.18 1.16
CA THR A 67 -18.32 -11.13 0.18
C THR A 67 -19.57 -10.50 -0.39
N LEU A 68 -20.62 -11.28 -0.67
CA LEU A 68 -21.93 -10.75 -1.05
C LEU A 68 -22.52 -9.89 0.07
N LYS A 69 -22.45 -10.35 1.32
CA LYS A 69 -22.88 -9.56 2.47
C LYS A 69 -22.08 -8.28 2.62
N LYS A 70 -20.75 -8.34 2.57
CA LYS A 70 -19.89 -7.15 2.61
C LYS A 70 -20.19 -6.19 1.46
N PHE A 71 -20.45 -6.72 0.27
CA PHE A 71 -20.80 -5.93 -0.89
C PHE A 71 -22.14 -5.22 -0.68
N GLU A 72 -23.17 -5.94 -0.23
CA GLU A 72 -24.47 -5.37 0.14
C GLU A 72 -24.34 -4.32 1.26
N ASP A 73 -23.58 -4.62 2.32
CA ASP A 73 -23.29 -3.67 3.40
C ASP A 73 -22.56 -2.43 2.86
N THR A 74 -21.59 -2.57 1.96
CA THR A 74 -20.91 -1.42 1.35
C THR A 74 -21.81 -0.63 0.42
N LEU A 75 -22.69 -1.29 -0.34
CA LEU A 75 -23.67 -0.63 -1.19
C LEU A 75 -24.67 0.13 -0.35
N ASN A 76 -25.28 -0.51 0.65
CA ASN A 76 -26.21 0.14 1.57
C ASN A 76 -25.53 1.29 2.30
N ASN A 77 -24.31 1.10 2.81
CA ASN A 77 -23.56 2.20 3.42
C ASN A 77 -23.25 3.31 2.42
N SER A 78 -22.91 3.02 1.16
CA SER A 78 -22.66 4.05 0.15
C SER A 78 -23.94 4.78 -0.26
N LEU A 79 -25.07 4.08 -0.37
CA LEU A 79 -26.37 4.66 -0.69
C LEU A 79 -26.92 5.50 0.47
N LEU A 80 -26.73 5.04 1.71
CA LEU A 80 -27.14 5.75 2.93
C LEU A 80 -26.13 6.83 3.34
N SER A 81 -24.90 6.78 2.83
CA SER A 81 -23.91 7.85 3.03
C SER A 81 -24.22 9.11 2.22
N ASP A 82 -25.18 9.05 1.30
CA ASP A 82 -25.72 10.23 0.63
C ASP A 82 -26.88 10.90 1.40
N ASP A 83 -27.42 10.29 2.48
CA ASP A 83 -28.58 10.84 3.23
C ASP A 83 -28.40 10.95 4.77
N ASP A 84 -27.52 10.20 5.42
CA ASP A 84 -27.43 10.18 6.91
C ASP A 84 -26.13 10.75 7.52
N LYS A 85 -25.28 11.39 6.70
CA LYS A 85 -24.28 12.37 7.18
C LYS A 85 -24.65 13.81 6.86
N ASP A 86 -25.88 14.03 6.40
CA ASP A 86 -26.51 15.34 6.26
C ASP A 86 -27.63 15.58 7.29
N ALA A 87 -27.86 14.63 8.22
CA ALA A 87 -28.75 14.81 9.38
C ALA A 87 -28.07 15.42 10.63
N VAL A 88 -26.89 16.03 10.47
CA VAL A 88 -26.37 17.12 11.32
C VAL A 88 -25.33 17.90 10.51
N ASP A 89 -25.74 19.07 10.03
CA ASP A 89 -24.97 20.01 9.20
C ASP A 89 -24.84 19.62 7.72
N GLY A 90 -25.96 19.16 7.14
CA GLY A 90 -26.15 19.25 5.69
C GLY A 90 -25.81 20.65 5.24
N ILE A 91 -25.00 20.75 4.18
CA ILE A 91 -24.45 21.98 3.58
C ILE A 91 -25.44 23.13 3.75
N SER A 92 -25.32 23.82 4.87
CA SER A 92 -26.27 24.84 5.22
C SER A 92 -25.98 26.01 4.29
N SER A 93 -27.02 26.68 3.81
CA SER A 93 -26.84 27.96 3.11
C SER A 93 -25.92 28.91 3.88
N SER A 94 -25.89 28.83 5.22
CA SER A 94 -24.91 29.54 6.05
C SER A 94 -23.47 29.04 5.91
N SER A 95 -23.23 27.73 5.81
CA SER A 95 -21.90 27.14 5.59
C SER A 95 -21.34 27.50 4.20
N LEU A 96 -22.18 27.45 3.16
CA LEU A 96 -21.83 27.93 1.82
C LEU A 96 -21.55 29.43 1.82
N ASN A 97 -22.38 30.22 2.49
CA ASN A 97 -22.15 31.67 2.61
C ASN A 97 -20.84 31.97 3.35
N ASN A 98 -20.50 31.22 4.40
CA ASN A 98 -19.23 31.36 5.11
C ASN A 98 -18.04 30.99 4.22
N GLN A 99 -18.14 29.92 3.43
CA GLN A 99 -17.11 29.54 2.47
C GLN A 99 -16.94 30.61 1.38
N ILE A 100 -18.05 31.11 0.81
CA ILE A 100 -18.05 32.20 -0.18
C ILE A 100 -17.41 33.46 0.42
N GLU A 101 -17.72 33.81 1.66
CA GLU A 101 -17.11 34.95 2.35
C GLU A 101 -15.61 34.75 2.57
N SER A 102 -15.18 33.53 2.94
CA SER A 102 -13.75 33.20 3.09
C SER A 102 -13.00 33.27 1.76
N LEU A 103 -13.62 32.83 0.66
CA LEU A 103 -13.07 32.90 -0.70
C LEU A 103 -12.95 34.36 -1.15
N ASN A 104 -13.98 35.18 -0.92
CA ASN A 104 -13.95 36.61 -1.24
C ASN A 104 -12.88 37.36 -0.43
N LYS A 105 -12.71 37.05 0.86
CA LYS A 105 -11.61 37.57 1.67
C LYS A 105 -10.25 37.15 1.12
N LYS A 106 -10.12 35.92 0.63
CA LYS A 106 -8.87 35.43 0.04
C LYS A 106 -8.55 36.11 -1.30
N LEU A 107 -9.56 36.31 -2.15
CA LEU A 107 -9.42 37.03 -3.42
C LEU A 107 -8.98 38.48 -3.20
N THR A 108 -9.65 39.20 -2.29
CA THR A 108 -9.28 40.58 -1.96
C THR A 108 -7.87 40.70 -1.37
N LEU A 109 -7.46 39.74 -0.52
CA LEU A 109 -6.08 39.66 -0.04
C LEU A 109 -5.08 39.42 -1.18
N PHE A 110 -5.40 38.53 -2.13
CA PHE A 110 -4.52 38.31 -3.28
C PHE A 110 -4.40 39.54 -4.17
N ASP A 111 -5.50 40.24 -4.44
CA ASP A 111 -5.48 41.49 -5.20
C ASP A 111 -4.65 42.56 -4.48
N GLN A 112 -4.82 42.71 -3.17
CA GLN A 112 -4.03 43.66 -2.37
C GLN A 112 -2.54 43.30 -2.36
N LEU A 113 -2.20 42.02 -2.23
CA LEU A 113 -0.82 41.56 -2.30
C LEU A 113 -0.23 41.69 -3.70
N GLU A 114 -1.03 41.51 -4.76
CA GLU A 114 -0.61 41.74 -6.14
C GLU A 114 -0.30 43.23 -6.36
N LEU A 115 -1.19 44.13 -5.91
CA LEU A 115 -0.95 45.58 -5.93
C LEU A 115 0.29 45.97 -5.12
N GLN A 116 0.44 45.45 -3.91
CA GLN A 116 1.61 45.72 -3.07
C GLN A 116 2.90 45.23 -3.72
N LYS A 117 2.87 44.07 -4.40
CA LYS A 117 4.03 43.56 -5.16
C LYS A 117 4.32 44.42 -6.39
N LEU A 118 3.29 44.89 -7.09
CA LEU A 118 3.43 45.81 -8.23
C LEU A 118 4.06 47.14 -7.79
N GLU A 119 3.61 47.69 -6.67
CA GLU A 119 4.15 48.93 -6.08
C GLU A 119 5.58 48.76 -5.57
N LYS A 120 5.87 47.69 -4.81
CA LYS A 120 7.21 47.48 -4.24
C LYS A 120 8.26 47.02 -5.25
N TYR A 121 7.86 46.26 -6.27
CA TYR A 121 8.82 45.52 -7.08
C TYR A 121 8.76 45.79 -8.59
N GLY A 122 7.90 46.70 -9.06
CA GLY A 122 7.90 47.16 -10.45
C GLY A 122 8.03 46.02 -11.48
N GLY A 123 7.08 45.08 -11.46
CA GLY A 123 6.93 44.04 -12.50
C GLY A 123 6.36 42.72 -11.97
N ALA A 124 5.56 41.95 -12.72
CA ALA A 124 5.20 42.01 -14.12
C ALA A 124 4.01 41.06 -14.37
N LYS A 125 3.00 41.48 -15.14
CA LYS A 125 2.24 40.51 -15.94
C LYS A 125 3.06 40.24 -17.18
N GLY A 126 3.35 38.96 -17.42
CA GLY A 126 4.03 38.51 -18.61
C GLY A 126 3.28 38.96 -19.85
N LYS A 127 3.97 39.75 -20.68
CA LYS A 127 4.09 39.64 -22.14
C LYS A 127 4.64 40.97 -22.65
N SER A 128 5.83 40.88 -23.24
CA SER A 128 6.52 41.88 -24.07
C SER A 128 6.65 43.30 -23.50
N ASP A 129 7.89 43.78 -23.46
CA ASP A 129 8.23 45.13 -23.91
C ASP A 129 7.18 46.21 -23.65
N LYS A 130 7.25 46.88 -22.51
CA LYS A 130 6.95 48.31 -22.52
C LYS A 130 7.58 49.02 -21.33
N LYS A 131 8.46 49.97 -21.67
CA LYS A 131 8.84 51.12 -20.86
C LYS A 131 7.68 51.51 -19.94
N THR A 132 7.92 51.51 -18.63
CA THR A 132 7.12 52.31 -17.70
C THR A 132 7.42 53.79 -18.01
N ASP A 133 6.35 54.60 -18.03
CA ASP A 133 6.28 56.00 -18.51
C ASP A 133 7.17 57.03 -17.76
N ASN A 134 8.18 56.60 -17.00
CA ASN A 134 9.13 57.47 -16.31
C ASN A 134 10.61 57.06 -16.54
N GLY A 135 10.95 56.42 -17.66
CA GLY A 135 12.33 56.23 -18.11
C GLY A 135 13.25 55.39 -17.20
N SER A 136 12.76 54.92 -16.04
CA SER A 136 13.54 54.13 -15.08
C SER A 136 13.31 52.64 -15.34
N ILE A 137 14.30 52.00 -15.96
CA ILE A 137 14.39 50.54 -16.07
C ILE A 137 14.35 49.96 -14.65
N SER A 138 13.44 49.02 -14.37
CA SER A 138 13.33 48.41 -13.04
C SER A 138 14.65 47.74 -12.65
N ILE A 139 15.07 47.86 -11.38
CA ILE A 139 16.33 47.27 -10.88
C ILE A 139 16.40 45.76 -11.20
N LYS A 140 15.24 45.09 -11.14
CA LYS A 140 15.08 43.70 -11.62
C LYS A 140 15.46 43.53 -13.08
N ALA A 141 14.95 44.38 -13.98
CA ALA A 141 15.25 44.32 -15.41
C ALA A 141 16.75 44.54 -15.68
N LYS A 142 17.39 45.52 -15.00
CA LYS A 142 18.83 45.78 -15.11
C LYS A 142 19.68 44.57 -14.66
N LEU A 143 19.33 43.97 -13.51
CA LEU A 143 20.01 42.77 -13.02
C LEU A 143 19.82 41.59 -13.99
N THR A 144 18.62 41.37 -14.51
CA THR A 144 18.38 40.30 -15.49
C THR A 144 19.16 40.53 -16.78
N GLU A 145 19.28 41.77 -17.25
CA GLU A 145 20.03 42.12 -18.45
C GLU A 145 21.54 41.87 -18.25
N CYS A 146 22.11 42.31 -17.12
CA CYS A 146 23.51 42.06 -16.80
C CYS A 146 23.82 40.56 -16.67
N LEU A 147 22.95 39.78 -15.99
CA LEU A 147 23.12 38.33 -15.83
C LEU A 147 23.00 37.58 -17.17
N LEU A 148 22.13 38.05 -18.07
CA LEU A 148 22.00 37.50 -19.42
C LEU A 148 23.20 37.84 -20.31
N ALA A 149 23.81 39.02 -20.14
CA ALA A 149 25.04 39.40 -20.83
C ALA A 149 26.28 38.65 -20.27
N ASN A 150 26.32 38.43 -18.95
CA ASN A 150 27.43 37.78 -18.23
C ASN A 150 27.09 36.35 -17.80
N LYS A 151 26.60 35.51 -18.72
CA LYS A 151 26.20 34.12 -18.42
C LYS A 151 27.33 33.35 -17.74
N GLY A 152 27.03 32.75 -16.58
CA GLY A 152 27.99 31.98 -15.79
C GLY A 152 29.00 32.81 -14.98
N LYS A 153 28.91 34.15 -15.01
CA LYS A 153 29.77 35.08 -14.26
C LYS A 153 28.94 36.09 -13.47
N PRO A 154 28.21 35.66 -12.43
CA PRO A 154 27.30 36.54 -11.67
C PRO A 154 28.03 37.65 -10.90
N LEU A 155 29.32 37.48 -10.61
CA LEU A 155 30.17 38.49 -9.94
C LEU A 155 30.36 39.77 -10.76
N ASN A 156 30.16 39.72 -12.08
CA ASN A 156 30.25 40.90 -12.95
C ASN A 156 29.04 41.83 -12.81
N CYS A 157 27.98 41.39 -12.13
CA CYS A 157 26.72 42.12 -11.94
C CYS A 157 26.45 42.40 -10.46
N TYR A 158 27.53 42.57 -9.69
CA TYR A 158 27.47 42.66 -8.24
C TYR A 158 26.76 43.95 -7.76
N GLU A 159 26.93 45.05 -8.49
CA GLU A 159 26.32 46.34 -8.16
C GLU A 159 24.80 46.29 -8.29
N GLU A 160 24.30 45.76 -9.41
CA GLU A 160 22.85 45.58 -9.65
C GLU A 160 22.25 44.56 -8.67
N MET A 161 23.05 43.57 -8.25
CA MET A 161 22.63 42.58 -7.27
C MET A 161 22.49 43.18 -5.86
N GLU A 162 23.42 44.04 -5.44
CA GLU A 162 23.35 44.73 -4.16
C GLU A 162 22.22 45.77 -4.12
N GLU A 163 21.95 46.47 -5.22
CA GLU A 163 20.78 47.35 -5.34
C GLU A 163 19.47 46.56 -5.26
N PHE A 164 19.40 45.42 -5.95
CA PHE A 164 18.24 44.53 -5.88
C PHE A 164 18.04 43.97 -4.46
N LYS A 165 19.12 43.59 -3.79
CA LYS A 165 19.11 43.08 -2.42
C LYS A 165 18.59 44.12 -1.43
N LYS A 166 19.00 45.39 -1.56
CA LYS A 166 18.47 46.50 -0.74
C LYS A 166 16.97 46.70 -0.93
N LEU A 167 16.47 46.51 -2.15
CA LEU A 167 15.04 46.63 -2.46
C LEU A 167 14.19 45.47 -1.90
N VAL A 168 14.77 44.26 -1.82
CA VAL A 168 14.06 43.05 -1.35
C VAL A 168 14.19 42.83 0.17
N MET A 169 15.31 43.25 0.75
CA MET A 169 15.63 43.04 2.18
C MET A 169 15.49 44.28 3.06
N GLY A 170 15.14 45.44 2.48
CA GLY A 170 14.75 46.66 3.20
C GLY A 170 13.25 46.75 3.40
#